data_AF-A0A633W342-F1
#
_entry.id   AF-A0A633W342-F1
#
_cell.length_a   1.000
_cell.length_b   1.000
_cell.length_c   1.000
_cell.angle_alpha   90.00
_cell.angle_beta   90.00
_cell.angle_gamma   90.00
#
_symmetry.space_group_name_H-M   'P 1'
#
loop_
_entity.id
_entity.type
_entity.pdbx_description
1 polymer ?
#
loop_
_entity_poly.entity_id
_entity_poly.type
_entity_poly.pdbx_seq_one_letter_code
_entity_poly.pdbx_strand_id
1 'polypeptide(L)'
;ETKNSFIESIYQEYLKEISEDPRTIFLYKTPPESIKSIYLGCRVSIADRDKLMKKITNSSKLSHVNIYQAITSPTRFELEFQLLK
;
A
#
# COMPACT_ATOMS: atom_id res chain seq x y z
N GLU A 1 0.57 36.69 4.11
CA GLU A 1 -0.45 35.83 3.46
C GLU A 1 -0.32 35.77 1.94
N THR A 2 -0.08 36.89 1.25
CA THR A 2 0.03 36.99 -0.23
C THR A 2 1.13 36.14 -0.88
N LYS A 3 2.24 35.89 -0.19
CA LYS A 3 3.40 35.14 -0.73
C LYS A 3 3.11 33.64 -0.92
N ASN A 4 2.25 33.06 -0.08
CA ASN A 4 1.85 31.66 -0.20
C ASN A 4 0.89 31.44 -1.37
N SER A 5 -0.03 32.38 -1.61
CA SER A 5 -0.96 32.32 -2.75
C SER A 5 -0.25 32.33 -4.11
N PHE A 6 0.84 33.10 -4.24
CA PHE A 6 1.63 33.15 -5.48
C PHE A 6 2.44 31.87 -5.73
N ILE A 7 2.98 31.26 -4.67
CA ILE A 7 3.69 29.98 -4.78
C ILE A 7 2.71 28.85 -5.12
N GLU A 8 1.52 28.86 -4.52
CA GLU A 8 0.44 27.92 -4.81
C GLU A 8 0.04 27.97 -6.29
N SER A 9 -0.15 29.18 -6.86
CA SER A 9 -0.56 29.32 -8.27
C SER A 9 0.48 28.77 -9.24
N ILE A 10 1.77 29.02 -8.99
CA ILE A 10 2.86 28.48 -9.83
C ILE A 10 2.91 26.95 -9.72
N TYR A 11 2.73 26.40 -8.52
CA TYR A 11 2.74 24.95 -8.31
C TYR A 11 1.58 24.26 -9.03
N GLN A 12 0.38 24.85 -9.01
CA GLN A 12 -0.79 24.32 -9.72
C GLN A 12 -0.63 24.38 -11.24
N GLU A 13 -0.04 25.46 -11.76
CA GLU A 13 0.21 25.59 -13.20
C GLU A 13 1.24 24.56 -13.69
N TYR A 14 2.28 24.32 -12.90
CA TYR A 14 3.27 23.27 -13.18
C TYR A 14 2.66 21.86 -13.12
N LEU A 15 1.80 21.58 -12.13
CA LEU A 15 1.09 20.30 -12.06
C LEU A 15 0.15 20.09 -13.26
N LYS A 16 -0.49 21.16 -13.74
CA LYS A 16 -1.36 21.12 -14.92
C LYS A 16 -0.57 20.74 -16.17
N GLU A 17 0.54 21.43 -16.47
CA GLU A 17 1.39 21.11 -17.62
C GLU A 17 1.87 19.65 -17.57
N ILE A 18 2.27 19.17 -16.39
CA ILE A 18 2.71 17.78 -16.20
C ILE A 18 1.56 16.78 -16.41
N SER A 19 0.34 17.14 -16.02
CA SER A 19 -0.85 16.29 -16.16
C SER A 19 -1.33 16.11 -17.59
N GLU A 20 -0.94 17.03 -18.49
CA GLU A 20 -1.28 16.96 -19.92
C GLU A 20 -0.37 15.97 -20.67
N ASP A 21 0.78 15.57 -20.11
CA ASP A 21 1.62 14.51 -20.68
C ASP A 21 1.06 13.11 -20.32
N PRO A 22 0.60 12.32 -21.30
CA PRO A 22 0.03 10.99 -21.05
C PRO A 22 1.03 9.96 -20.52
N ARG A 23 2.34 10.29 -20.50
CA ARG A 23 3.40 9.45 -19.92
C ARG A 23 3.61 9.74 -18.43
N THR A 24 2.98 10.78 -17.89
CA THR A 24 3.09 11.13 -16.48
C THR A 24 2.10 10.32 -15.66
N ILE A 25 2.60 9.74 -14.56
CA ILE A 25 1.78 9.07 -13.54
C ILE A 25 1.92 9.84 -12.24
N PHE A 26 0.81 10.33 -11.70
CA PHE A 26 0.78 10.91 -10.36
C PHE A 26 0.71 9.80 -9.31
N LEU A 27 1.73 9.75 -8.45
CA LEU A 27 1.72 8.85 -7.30
C LEU A 27 1.13 9.57 -6.10
N TYR A 28 0.00 9.07 -5.61
CA TYR A 28 -0.62 9.58 -4.40
C TYR A 28 -0.09 8.83 -3.18
N LYS A 29 0.11 9.57 -2.09
CA LYS A 29 0.47 8.97 -0.81
C LYS A 29 -0.77 8.30 -0.22
N THR A 30 -0.72 6.99 -0.08
CA THR A 30 -1.78 6.21 0.56
C THR A 30 -1.68 6.33 2.09
N PRO A 31 -2.72 6.83 2.78
CA PRO A 31 -2.70 6.90 4.25
C PRO A 31 -2.74 5.48 4.85
N PRO A 32 -1.96 5.18 5.91
CA PRO A 32 -1.91 3.83 6.50
C PRO A 32 -3.27 3.22 6.87
N GLU A 33 -4.18 4.04 7.36
CA GLU A 33 -5.57 3.75 7.75
C GLU A 33 -6.49 3.31 6.59
N SER A 34 -6.06 3.54 5.35
CA SER A 34 -6.76 3.04 4.17
C SER A 34 -6.39 1.60 3.81
N ILE A 35 -5.30 1.06 4.37
CA ILE A 35 -4.89 -0.33 4.15
C ILE A 35 -5.79 -1.24 4.99
N LYS A 36 -6.61 -2.09 4.36
CA LYS A 36 -7.52 -2.99 5.09
C LYS A 36 -6.92 -4.36 5.36
N SER A 37 -6.13 -4.86 4.42
CA SER A 37 -5.59 -6.21 4.49
C SER A 37 -4.33 -6.36 3.65
N ILE A 38 -3.47 -7.28 4.07
CA ILE A 38 -2.26 -7.70 3.34
C ILE A 38 -2.37 -9.18 3.03
N TYR A 39 -2.18 -9.53 1.75
CA TYR A 39 -2.19 -10.91 1.27
C TYR A 39 -0.78 -11.33 0.89
N LEU A 40 -0.27 -12.36 1.56
CA LEU A 40 1.03 -12.96 1.29
C LEU A 40 0.85 -14.09 0.28
N GLY A 41 1.71 -14.11 -0.74
CA GLY A 41 1.72 -15.20 -1.72
C GLY A 41 2.18 -16.53 -1.10
N CYS A 42 1.81 -17.64 -1.73
CA CYS A 42 2.07 -18.99 -1.24
C CYS A 42 3.55 -19.39 -1.14
N ARG A 43 4.44 -18.66 -1.85
CA ARG A 43 5.89 -18.91 -1.87
C ARG A 43 6.69 -17.96 -0.97
N VAL A 44 6.03 -17.13 -0.17
CA VAL A 44 6.72 -16.23 0.75
C VAL A 44 7.46 -17.07 1.79
N SER A 45 8.75 -16.78 1.97
CA SER A 45 9.56 -17.48 2.98
C SER A 45 9.07 -17.15 4.39
N ILE A 46 9.23 -18.09 5.32
CA ILE A 46 8.89 -17.87 6.74
C ILE A 46 9.67 -16.67 7.30
N ALA A 47 10.95 -16.54 6.92
CA ALA A 47 11.80 -15.43 7.38
C ALA A 47 11.28 -14.06 6.90
N ASP A 48 10.86 -13.95 5.64
CA ASP A 48 10.33 -12.69 5.09
C ASP A 48 8.95 -12.37 5.67
N ARG A 49 8.09 -13.38 5.82
CA ARG A 49 6.81 -13.25 6.50
C ARG A 49 7.01 -12.70 7.90
N ASP A 50 7.85 -13.33 8.71
CA ASP A 50 8.04 -12.95 10.11
C ASP A 50 8.66 -11.55 10.23
N LYS A 51 9.56 -11.18 9.31
CA LYS A 51 10.12 -9.82 9.22
C LYS A 51 9.04 -8.79 8.90
N LEU A 52 8.12 -9.09 7.99
CA LEU A 52 6.98 -8.22 7.66
C LEU A 52 6.01 -8.12 8.84
N MET A 53 5.65 -9.24 9.46
CA MET A 53 4.76 -9.30 10.62
C MET A 53 5.29 -8.41 11.75
N LYS A 54 6.59 -8.49 12.07
CA LYS A 54 7.21 -7.62 13.08
C LYS A 54 7.06 -6.13 12.75
N LYS A 55 7.24 -5.74 11.48
CA LYS A 55 7.09 -4.33 11.06
C LYS A 55 5.65 -3.84 11.19
N ILE A 56 4.67 -4.68 10.86
CA ILE A 56 3.25 -4.32 10.92
C ILE A 56 2.80 -4.25 12.38
N THR A 57 3.12 -5.26 13.19
CA THR A 57 2.70 -5.33 14.59
C THR A 57 3.34 -4.25 15.46
N ASN A 58 4.58 -3.85 15.18
CA ASN A 58 5.25 -2.76 15.90
C ASN A 58 4.74 -1.37 15.50
N SER A 59 3.89 -1.26 14.47
CA SER A 59 3.33 0.01 14.01
C SER A 59 1.92 0.20 14.54
N SER A 60 1.71 1.19 15.41
CA SER A 60 0.37 1.54 15.90
C SER A 60 -0.59 1.88 14.76
N LYS A 61 -0.08 2.48 13.67
CA LYS A 61 -0.86 2.87 12.49
C LYS A 61 -1.34 1.68 11.65
N LEU A 62 -0.68 0.52 11.74
CA LEU A 62 -1.02 -0.68 10.95
C LEU A 62 -1.60 -1.80 11.82
N SER A 63 -1.88 -1.52 13.09
CA SER A 63 -2.46 -2.46 14.03
C SER A 63 -3.80 -3.04 13.55
N HIS A 64 -4.59 -2.25 12.83
CA HIS A 64 -5.90 -2.61 12.26
C HIS A 64 -5.86 -3.49 11.01
N VAL A 65 -4.68 -3.70 10.41
CA VAL A 65 -4.55 -4.41 9.14
C VAL A 65 -4.61 -5.92 9.37
N ASN A 66 -5.54 -6.59 8.69
CA ASN A 66 -5.65 -8.04 8.66
C ASN A 66 -4.59 -8.64 7.74
N ILE A 67 -4.00 -9.77 8.11
CA ILE A 67 -2.93 -10.39 7.32
C ILE A 67 -3.32 -11.81 6.95
N TYR A 68 -3.24 -12.13 5.67
CA TYR A 68 -3.59 -13.44 5.12
C TYR A 68 -2.38 -14.10 4.45
N GLN A 69 -2.25 -15.41 4.62
CA GLN A 69 -1.32 -16.24 3.88
C GLN A 69 -2.08 -17.06 2.84
N ALA A 70 -1.71 -16.91 1.57
CA ALA A 70 -2.20 -17.78 0.52
C ALA A 70 -1.57 -19.18 0.69
N ILE A 71 -2.39 -20.22 0.61
CA ILE A 71 -1.97 -21.63 0.55
C ILE A 71 -2.61 -22.27 -0.68
N THR A 72 -1.96 -23.28 -1.25
CA THR A 72 -2.56 -24.04 -2.36
C THR A 72 -3.64 -24.96 -1.84
N SER A 73 -4.82 -24.95 -2.45
CA SER A 73 -5.85 -25.93 -2.10
C SER A 73 -5.36 -27.34 -2.48
N PRO A 74 -5.52 -28.35 -1.61
CA PRO A 74 -5.13 -29.72 -1.93
C PRO A 74 -6.11 -30.42 -2.88
N THR A 75 -7.31 -29.86 -3.06
CA THR A 75 -8.42 -30.50 -3.80
C THR A 75 -8.82 -29.77 -5.07
N ARG A 76 -8.46 -28.48 -5.19
CA ARG A 76 -8.87 -27.62 -6.30
C ARG A 76 -7.68 -26.84 -6.83
N PHE A 77 -7.72 -26.46 -8.11
CA PHE A 77 -6.74 -25.57 -8.70
C PHE A 77 -7.04 -24.11 -8.29
N GLU A 78 -6.85 -23.81 -7.01
CA GLU A 78 -7.10 -22.49 -6.43
C GLU A 78 -6.18 -22.20 -5.24
N LEU A 79 -6.20 -20.95 -4.79
CA LEU A 79 -5.56 -20.51 -3.55
C LEU A 79 -6.62 -20.32 -2.47
N GLU A 80 -6.30 -20.76 -1.27
CA GLU A 80 -7.05 -20.47 -0.05
C GLU A 80 -6.30 -19.42 0.76
N PHE A 81 -7.01 -18.55 1.47
CA PHE A 81 -6.41 -17.46 2.24
C PHE A 81 -6.61 -17.69 3.74
N GLN A 82 -5.54 -18.07 4.43
CA GLN A 82 -5.55 -18.29 5.87
C GLN A 82 -5.26 -16.98 6.62
N LEU A 83 -6.16 -16.58 7.52
CA LEU A 83 -5.94 -15.43 8.40
C LEU A 83 -4.81 -15.73 9.40
N LEU A 84 -3.83 -14.83 9.48
CA LEU A 84 -2.70 -14.89 10.42
C LEU A 84 -2.87 -13.91 11.59
N LYS A 85 -3.50 -12.77 11.33
CA LYS A 85 -3.74 -11.68 12.27
C LYS A 85 -4.98 -10.92 11.82
#